data_AF-A0A0C3NFF3-F1
#
_entry.id   AF-A0A0C3NFF3-F1
#
_cell.length_a   1.000
_cell.length_b   1.000
_cell.length_c   1.000
_cell.angle_alpha   90.00
_cell.angle_beta   90.00
_cell.angle_gamma   90.00
#
_symmetry.space_group_name_H-M   'P 1'
#
loop_
_entity.id
_entity.type
_entity.pdbx_description
1 polymer ?
#
loop_
_entity_poly.entity_id
_entity_poly.type
_entity_poly.pdbx_seq_one_letter_code
_entity_poly.pdbx_strand_id
1 'polypeptide(L)'
;RKRQMPSSWKDNRDVAVYSSTRALSASSSVNSSSRAVKSVSSSGSSGKPASIFLSQEQTHILNLVEKGDSLFYTGSAGTGKSVLLREIIKVLRKRWSKSADAIAITASTG
;
A
#
# COMPACT_ATOMS: atom_id res chain seq x y z
N ARG A 1 29.06 -27.27 -1.23
CA ARG A 1 28.96 -26.06 -2.08
C ARG A 1 27.77 -25.23 -1.58
N LYS A 2 27.98 -24.15 -0.81
CA LYS A 2 26.89 -23.33 -0.24
C LYS A 2 26.27 -22.46 -1.34
N ARG A 3 24.93 -22.45 -1.45
CA ARG A 3 24.20 -21.55 -2.35
C ARG A 3 24.47 -20.11 -1.90
N GLN A 4 25.13 -19.32 -2.75
CA GLN A 4 25.38 -17.90 -2.52
C GLN A 4 24.40 -17.10 -3.39
N MET A 5 23.76 -16.10 -2.79
CA MET A 5 22.89 -15.17 -3.53
C MET A 5 23.73 -14.26 -4.44
N PRO A 6 23.14 -13.77 -5.55
CA PRO A 6 23.79 -12.86 -6.47
C PRO A 6 24.38 -11.63 -5.75
N SER A 7 25.54 -11.16 -6.23
CA SER A 7 26.26 -10.03 -5.65
C SER A 7 25.46 -8.73 -5.64
N SER A 8 24.55 -8.54 -6.61
CA SER A 8 23.65 -7.37 -6.69
C SER A 8 22.65 -7.26 -5.54
N TRP A 9 22.39 -8.35 -4.79
CA TRP A 9 21.54 -8.30 -3.60
C TRP A 9 22.27 -7.78 -2.36
N LYS A 10 23.60 -7.69 -2.41
CA LYS A 10 24.43 -7.26 -1.28
C LYS A 10 24.76 -5.78 -1.30
N ASP A 11 24.32 -5.04 -2.32
CA ASP A 11 24.69 -3.64 -2.52
C ASP A 11 23.45 -2.74 -2.55
N ASN A 12 23.01 -2.31 -1.37
CA ASN A 12 22.57 -0.94 -1.12
C ASN A 12 22.64 -0.69 0.39
N ARG A 13 23.84 -0.39 0.90
CA ARG A 13 24.04 0.19 2.22
C ARG A 13 24.18 1.72 2.12
N ASP A 14 23.25 2.39 1.44
CA ASP A 14 23.01 3.80 1.71
C ASP A 14 22.04 3.94 2.89
N VAL A 15 22.50 3.51 4.06
CA VAL A 15 21.96 3.96 5.35
C VAL A 15 22.93 5.02 5.87
N ALA A 16 22.89 6.19 5.24
CA ALA A 16 23.61 7.36 5.69
C ALA A 16 22.69 8.19 6.61
N VAL A 17 23.08 8.21 7.89
CA VAL A 17 22.86 9.28 8.87
C VAL A 17 21.41 9.53 9.33
N TYR A 18 21.04 8.86 10.43
CA TYR A 18 20.49 9.56 11.60
C TYR A 18 21.13 8.95 12.85
N SER A 19 22.32 9.45 13.21
CA SER A 19 22.82 9.36 14.57
C SER A 19 22.17 10.50 15.35
N SER A 20 21.45 10.21 16.44
CA SER A 20 21.53 10.94 17.72
C SER A 20 20.50 10.43 18.75
N THR A 21 21.07 9.91 19.84
CA THR A 21 20.67 10.14 21.25
C THR A 21 19.32 9.65 21.81
N ARG A 22 19.44 8.62 22.65
CA ARG A 22 18.94 8.43 24.05
C ARG A 22 17.87 9.39 24.62
N ALA A 23 17.09 8.79 25.54
CA ALA A 23 16.34 9.35 26.67
C ALA A 23 14.82 9.52 26.43
N LEU A 24 13.98 8.64 27.00
CA LEU A 24 13.34 8.70 28.33
C LEU A 24 12.12 9.64 28.39
N SER A 25 10.98 9.03 28.70
CA SER A 25 9.93 9.52 29.62
C SER A 25 9.17 10.81 29.27
N ALA A 26 7.86 10.68 29.00
CA ALA A 26 6.85 11.52 29.65
C ALA A 26 5.45 10.94 29.40
N SER A 27 4.80 10.55 30.49
CA SER A 27 3.37 10.37 30.64
C SER A 27 2.57 11.57 30.11
N SER A 28 1.49 11.31 29.38
CA SER A 28 0.32 12.19 29.34
C SER A 28 -0.95 11.37 29.50
N SER A 29 -1.45 11.42 30.74
CA SER A 29 -2.82 11.19 31.16
C SER A 29 -3.82 12.04 30.37
N VAL A 30 -5.11 11.75 30.55
CA VAL A 30 -6.32 12.52 30.21
C VAL A 30 -6.80 12.42 28.75
N ASN A 31 -8.09 12.31 28.40
CA ASN A 31 -9.35 12.29 29.15
C ASN A 31 -10.43 11.60 28.30
N SER A 32 -11.40 11.00 28.98
CA SER A 32 -12.70 10.56 28.48
C SER A 32 -13.37 11.51 27.49
N SER A 33 -14.00 10.95 26.45
CA SER A 33 -15.26 11.45 25.90
C SER A 33 -15.97 10.33 25.15
N SER A 34 -17.02 9.85 25.80
CA SER A 34 -18.09 9.06 25.22
C SER A 34 -18.60 9.67 23.92
N ARG A 35 -18.79 8.84 22.88
CA ARG A 35 -19.85 9.06 21.90
C ARG A 35 -20.15 7.82 21.05
N ALA A 36 -21.23 7.18 21.46
CA ALA A 36 -22.31 6.68 20.61
C ALA A 36 -21.91 5.80 19.41
N VAL A 37 -22.14 4.50 19.60
CA VAL A 37 -22.56 3.58 18.55
C VAL A 37 -23.59 4.23 17.63
N LYS A 38 -23.33 4.25 16.31
CA LYS A 38 -24.36 4.45 15.30
C LYS A 38 -24.40 3.26 14.38
N SER A 39 -25.54 2.58 14.48
CA SER A 39 -25.95 1.37 13.82
C SER A 39 -25.92 1.45 12.29
N VAL A 40 -25.65 0.29 11.71
CA VAL A 40 -25.88 -0.10 10.32
C VAL A 40 -27.20 0.50 9.79
N SER A 41 -27.10 1.28 8.73
CA SER A 41 -28.21 1.57 7.83
C SER A 41 -27.81 1.09 6.44
N SER A 42 -28.36 -0.06 6.07
CA SER A 42 -28.38 -0.59 4.71
C SER A 42 -29.24 0.33 3.84
N SER A 43 -28.61 1.25 3.10
CA SER A 43 -29.25 1.96 2.00
C SER A 43 -28.45 1.74 0.73
N GLY A 44 -29.00 0.92 -0.16
CA GLY A 44 -28.52 0.74 -1.52
C GLY A 44 -28.57 2.09 -2.25
N SER A 45 -27.40 2.70 -2.43
CA SER A 45 -27.20 3.78 -3.38
C SER A 45 -26.16 3.31 -4.38
N SER A 46 -26.54 3.24 -5.64
CA SER A 46 -25.65 3.15 -6.79
C SER A 46 -24.87 4.46 -6.96
N GLY A 47 -24.22 4.90 -5.89
CA GLY A 47 -23.31 6.02 -5.87
C GLY A 47 -22.00 5.60 -6.52
N LYS A 48 -21.50 6.43 -7.44
CA LYS A 48 -20.12 6.36 -7.94
C LYS A 48 -19.20 6.04 -6.76
N PRO A 49 -18.34 5.01 -6.83
CA PRO A 49 -17.53 4.63 -5.67
C PRO A 49 -16.76 5.86 -5.19
N ALA A 50 -16.87 6.15 -3.90
CA ALA A 50 -16.22 7.30 -3.26
C ALA A 50 -14.75 7.37 -3.71
N SER A 51 -14.24 8.58 -3.94
CA SER A 51 -12.84 8.79 -4.29
C SER A 51 -11.97 8.14 -3.22
N ILE A 52 -11.25 7.09 -3.60
CA ILE A 52 -10.40 6.34 -2.68
C ILE A 52 -9.26 7.29 -2.31
N PHE A 53 -9.21 7.71 -1.04
CA PHE A 53 -8.06 8.43 -0.50
C PHE A 53 -6.97 7.42 -0.18
N LEU A 54 -5.83 7.54 -0.85
CA LEU A 54 -4.68 6.67 -0.66
C LEU A 54 -3.73 7.27 0.38
N SER A 55 -3.08 6.41 1.16
CA SER A 55 -1.98 6.84 2.03
C SER A 55 -0.76 7.27 1.21
N GLN A 56 0.18 7.97 1.84
CA GLN A 56 1.45 8.33 1.20
C GLN A 56 2.22 7.09 0.72
N GLU A 57 2.25 6.03 1.52
CA GLU A 57 2.87 4.74 1.15
C GLU A 57 2.17 4.08 -0.05
N GLN A 58 0.84 4.06 -0.06
CA GLN A 58 0.05 3.52 -1.18
C GLN A 58 0.28 4.32 -2.47
N THR A 59 0.43 5.64 -2.37
CA THR A 59 0.75 6.53 -3.49
C THR A 59 2.17 6.28 -4.00
N HIS A 60 3.12 6.00 -3.12
CA HIS A 60 4.48 5.64 -3.50
C HIS A 60 4.50 4.32 -4.30
N ILE A 61 3.75 3.31 -3.87
CA ILE A 61 3.59 2.05 -4.61
C ILE A 61 3.04 2.31 -6.01
N LEU A 62 2.02 3.14 -6.15
CA LEU A 62 1.47 3.48 -7.48
C LEU A 62 2.51 4.14 -8.40
N ASN A 63 3.31 5.06 -7.86
CA ASN A 63 4.37 5.72 -8.63
C ASN A 63 5.42 4.71 -9.14
N LEU A 64 5.80 3.73 -8.31
CA LEU A 64 6.69 2.63 -8.73
C LEU A 64 6.06 1.79 -9.86
N VAL A 65 4.76 1.47 -9.75
CA VAL A 65 4.05 0.76 -10.83
C VAL A 65 4.01 1.59 -12.12
N GLU A 66 3.77 2.90 -12.03
CA GLU A 66 3.73 3.78 -13.20
C GLU A 66 5.07 3.86 -13.95
N LYS A 67 6.17 3.77 -13.21
CA LYS A 67 7.53 3.65 -13.76
C LYS A 67 7.77 2.32 -14.46
N GLY A 68 6.99 1.29 -14.15
CA GLY A 68 7.14 -0.07 -14.68
C GLY A 68 8.04 -0.96 -13.83
N ASP A 69 8.27 -0.60 -12.56
CA ASP A 69 9.10 -1.38 -11.67
C ASP A 69 8.37 -2.66 -11.20
N SER A 70 9.10 -3.78 -11.10
CA SER A 70 8.59 -4.99 -10.47
C SER A 70 8.64 -4.85 -8.96
N LEU A 71 7.50 -5.00 -8.29
CA LEU A 71 7.39 -4.79 -6.85
C LEU A 71 6.55 -5.87 -6.16
N PHE A 72 6.87 -6.11 -4.90
CA PHE A 72 6.07 -6.87 -3.97
C PHE A 72 5.63 -5.94 -2.84
N TYR A 73 4.31 -5.86 -2.60
CA TYR A 73 3.78 -5.07 -1.49
C TYR A 73 3.08 -5.97 -0.48
N THR A 74 3.33 -5.71 0.81
CA THR A 74 2.74 -6.42 1.93
C THR A 74 2.03 -5.43 2.86
N GLY A 75 1.31 -5.93 3.86
CA GLY A 75 0.64 -5.07 4.83
C GLY A 75 -0.20 -5.85 5.84
N SER A 76 -0.46 -5.24 6.99
CA SER A 76 -1.29 -5.82 8.06
C SER A 76 -2.75 -6.04 7.62
N ALA A 77 -3.52 -6.75 8.44
CA ALA A 77 -4.94 -6.93 8.19
C ALA A 77 -5.67 -5.57 8.22
N GLY A 78 -6.67 -5.39 7.36
CA GLY A 78 -7.48 -4.16 7.33
C GLY A 78 -6.88 -2.96 6.59
N THR A 79 -5.67 -3.05 6.02
CA THR A 79 -5.01 -1.92 5.32
C THR A 79 -5.45 -1.72 3.86
N GLY A 80 -6.47 -2.45 3.39
CA GLY A 80 -7.01 -2.24 2.05
C GLY A 80 -6.14 -2.72 0.89
N LYS A 81 -5.28 -3.74 1.07
CA LYS A 81 -4.42 -4.30 0.00
C LYS A 81 -5.17 -4.64 -1.31
N SER A 82 -6.39 -5.18 -1.20
CA SER A 82 -7.23 -5.48 -2.37
C SER A 82 -7.80 -4.22 -3.03
N VAL A 83 -8.01 -3.14 -2.27
CA VAL A 83 -8.40 -1.83 -2.79
C VAL A 83 -7.24 -1.20 -3.56
N LEU A 84 -6.03 -1.28 -3.01
CA LEU A 84 -4.81 -0.85 -3.71
C LEU A 84 -4.59 -1.62 -5.01
N LEU A 85 -4.77 -2.94 -5.01
CA LEU A 85 -4.66 -3.76 -6.23
C LEU A 85 -5.61 -3.27 -7.33
N ARG A 86 -6.87 -2.98 -6.98
CA ARG A 86 -7.86 -2.47 -7.95
C ARG A 86 -7.42 -1.13 -8.53
N GLU A 87 -6.82 -0.28 -7.72
CA GLU A 87 -6.32 1.03 -8.17
C GLU A 87 -5.11 0.88 -9.10
N ILE A 88 -4.17 -0.01 -8.76
CA ILE A 88 -3.05 -0.39 -9.62
C ILE A 88 -3.55 -0.84 -11.00
N ILE A 89 -4.57 -1.73 -11.03
CA ILE A 89 -5.15 -2.22 -12.28
C ILE A 89 -5.76 -1.06 -13.09
N LYS A 90 -6.47 -0.11 -12.46
CA LYS A 90 -7.03 1.05 -13.17
C LYS A 90 -5.94 1.91 -13.81
N VAL A 91 -4.88 2.20 -13.07
CA VAL A 91 -3.75 3.01 -13.54
C VAL A 91 -3.07 2.32 -14.72
N LEU A 92 -2.78 1.02 -14.59
CA LEU A 92 -2.18 0.24 -15.67
C LEU A 92 -3.10 0.22 -16.90
N ARG A 93 -4.41 -0.03 -16.75
CA ARG A 93 -5.37 -0.02 -17.87
C ARG A 93 -5.45 1.34 -18.56
N LYS A 94 -5.34 2.44 -17.81
CA LYS A 94 -5.25 3.79 -18.37
C LYS A 94 -3.94 3.99 -19.16
N ARG A 95 -2.84 3.45 -18.67
CA ARG A 95 -1.52 3.57 -19.31
C ARG A 95 -1.41 2.72 -20.58
N TRP A 96 -2.07 1.57 -20.63
CA TRP A 96 -2.07 0.63 -21.76
C TRP A 96 -3.43 0.59 -22.48
N SER A 97 -4.17 1.70 -22.52
CA SER A 97 -5.53 1.73 -23.10
C SER A 97 -5.61 1.33 -24.58
N LYS A 98 -4.49 1.38 -25.31
CA LYS A 98 -4.40 0.97 -26.72
C LYS A 98 -4.18 -0.54 -26.91
N SER A 99 -3.79 -1.26 -25.87
CA SER A 99 -3.41 -2.67 -25.93
C SER A 99 -4.01 -3.40 -24.74
N ALA A 100 -5.22 -3.95 -24.93
CA ALA A 100 -5.96 -4.64 -23.87
C ALA A 100 -5.22 -5.90 -23.38
N ASP A 101 -4.48 -6.59 -24.25
CA ASP A 101 -3.76 -7.82 -23.94
C ASP A 101 -2.47 -7.60 -23.12
N ALA A 102 -2.12 -6.34 -22.85
CA ALA A 102 -0.89 -6.05 -22.16
C ALA A 102 -0.95 -6.18 -20.64
N ILE A 103 -2.12 -6.40 -20.06
CA ILE A 103 -2.32 -6.55 -18.62
C ILE A 103 -3.03 -7.87 -18.37
N ALA A 104 -2.35 -8.76 -17.66
CA ALA A 104 -2.92 -10.00 -17.15
C ALA A 104 -2.95 -9.96 -15.63
N ILE A 105 -4.05 -10.45 -15.04
CA ILE A 105 -4.20 -10.63 -13.59
C ILE A 105 -4.15 -12.13 -13.33
N THR A 106 -3.24 -12.56 -12.47
CA THR A 106 -3.08 -13.97 -12.10
C THR A 106 -3.15 -14.09 -10.59
N ALA A 107 -3.88 -15.08 -10.10
CA ALA A 107 -3.93 -15.46 -8.70
C ALA A 107 -3.71 -16.98 -8.61
N SER A 108 -2.98 -17.45 -7.60
CA SER A 108 -2.76 -18.90 -7.42
C SER A 108 -4.01 -19.62 -6.91
N THR A 109 -5.02 -18.88 -6.45
CA THR A 109 -6.30 -19.36 -5.94
C THR A 109 -7.39 -18.38 -6.39
N GLY A 110 -8.52 -18.91 -6.87
CA GLY A 110 -9.70 -18.14 -7.30
C GLY A 110 -10.50 -17.56 -6.15
#